data_AF-A0A150TY25-F1
#
_entry.id   AF-A0A150TY25-F1
#
_cell.length_a   1.000
_cell.length_b   1.000
_cell.length_c   1.000
_cell.angle_alpha   90.00
_cell.angle_beta   90.00
_cell.angle_gamma   90.00
#
_symmetry.space_group_name_H-M   'P 1'
#
loop_
_entity.id
_entity.type
_entity.pdbx_description
1 polymer ?
#
loop_
_entity_poly.entity_id
_entity_poly.type
_entity_poly.pdbx_seq_one_letter_code
_entity_poly.pdbx_strand_id
1 'polypeptide(L)'
;MSPERQREWQELRRFFDFWERHLFPSFMPLDDPRHPANALEQIAEKLGPSRALQGLKQAIHDIVEQYGHLSGDEIRRVDTALAGNGLLTFSEVRRRYWSKYRAVLRRGIIRNETGFYLLKGIADDLTSEVPDEERALISTLISRYEAHRS
;
A
#
# COMPACT_ATOMS: atom_id res chain seq x y z
N MET A 1 -2.17 15.22 -18.43
CA MET A 1 -1.81 13.83 -18.06
C MET A 1 -2.53 12.88 -19.01
N SER A 2 -2.05 11.65 -19.22
CA SER A 2 -2.85 10.66 -19.95
C SER A 2 -4.12 10.30 -19.15
N PRO A 3 -5.18 9.78 -19.79
CA PRO A 3 -6.40 9.35 -19.10
C PRO A 3 -6.12 8.36 -17.95
N GLU A 4 -5.17 7.45 -18.14
CA GLU A 4 -4.76 6.45 -17.15
C GLU A 4 -4.10 7.13 -15.94
N ARG A 5 -3.19 8.07 -16.18
CA ARG A 5 -2.53 8.83 -15.09
C ARG A 5 -3.50 9.73 -14.34
N GLN A 6 -4.50 10.27 -15.03
CA GLN A 6 -5.56 11.07 -14.40
C GLN A 6 -6.44 10.20 -13.49
N ARG A 7 -6.83 9.00 -13.95
CA ARG A 7 -7.56 8.03 -13.14
C ARG A 7 -6.73 7.60 -11.92
N GLU A 8 -5.47 7.24 -12.14
CA GLU A 8 -4.56 6.83 -11.07
C GLU A 8 -4.38 7.93 -10.02
N TRP A 9 -4.22 9.18 -10.45
CA TRP A 9 -4.19 10.33 -9.54
C TRP A 9 -5.44 10.42 -8.67
N GLN A 10 -6.63 10.35 -9.27
CA GLN A 10 -7.88 10.45 -8.53
C GLN A 10 -8.06 9.30 -7.54
N GLU A 11 -7.79 8.07 -7.96
CA GLU A 11 -7.95 6.88 -7.13
C GLU A 11 -6.99 6.92 -5.92
N LEU A 12 -5.70 7.18 -6.15
CA LEU A 12 -4.71 7.21 -5.08
C LEU A 12 -4.90 8.39 -4.15
N ARG A 13 -5.31 9.55 -4.67
CA ARG A 13 -5.56 10.74 -3.86
C ARG A 13 -6.72 10.49 -2.91
N ARG A 14 -7.84 9.96 -3.41
CA ARG A 14 -9.02 9.65 -2.57
C ARG A 14 -8.70 8.58 -1.51
N PHE A 15 -7.93 7.56 -1.88
CA PHE A 15 -7.43 6.57 -0.93
C PHE A 15 -6.58 7.23 0.16
N PHE A 16 -5.59 8.05 -0.21
CA PHE A 16 -4.66 8.67 0.72
C PHE A 16 -5.37 9.65 1.66
N ASP A 17 -6.27 10.47 1.13
CA ASP A 17 -7.08 11.40 1.93
C ASP A 17 -7.92 10.66 2.97
N PHE A 18 -8.61 9.60 2.58
CA PHE A 18 -9.40 8.80 3.52
C PHE A 18 -8.53 8.09 4.56
N TRP A 19 -7.39 7.53 4.12
CA TRP A 19 -6.43 6.86 4.99
C TRP A 19 -5.95 7.78 6.12
N GLU A 20 -5.46 8.96 5.75
CA GLU A 20 -4.87 9.96 6.65
C GLU A 20 -5.90 10.65 7.55
N ARG A 21 -7.19 10.65 7.19
CA ARG A 21 -8.24 11.31 7.99
C ARG A 21 -9.05 10.37 8.86
N HIS A 22 -9.18 9.10 8.47
CA HIS A 22 -10.16 8.19 9.10
C HIS A 22 -9.58 6.89 9.62
N LEU A 23 -8.58 6.31 8.95
CA LEU A 23 -8.04 5.00 9.34
C LEU A 23 -6.88 5.14 10.30
N PHE A 24 -5.92 5.99 9.93
CA PHE A 24 -4.72 6.24 10.73
C PHE A 24 -4.48 7.75 10.80
N PRO A 25 -5.34 8.48 11.56
CA PRO A 25 -5.30 9.92 11.57
C PRO A 25 -3.96 10.46 12.06
N SER A 26 -3.43 11.43 11.32
CA SER A 26 -2.27 12.20 11.76
C SER A 26 -2.55 12.86 13.10
N PHE A 27 -1.51 13.07 13.92
CA PHE A 27 -1.62 13.90 15.13
C PHE A 27 -1.87 15.39 14.81
N MET A 28 -1.72 15.78 13.54
CA MET A 28 -2.01 17.15 13.08
C MET A 28 -3.51 17.40 12.97
N PRO A 29 -4.00 18.59 13.34
CA PRO A 29 -5.38 19.02 13.07
C PRO A 29 -5.74 18.92 11.59
N LEU A 30 -7.00 18.61 11.28
CA LEU A 30 -7.48 18.42 9.91
C LEU A 30 -7.42 19.69 9.05
N ASP A 31 -7.41 20.86 9.67
CA ASP A 31 -7.28 22.18 9.04
C ASP A 31 -5.83 22.67 8.96
N ASP A 32 -4.88 21.95 9.56
CA ASP A 32 -3.46 22.32 9.47
C ASP A 32 -2.97 22.14 8.02
N PRO A 33 -2.36 23.16 7.40
CA PRO A 33 -1.86 23.06 6.03
C PRO A 33 -0.75 22.00 5.87
N ARG A 34 -0.13 21.56 6.97
CA ARG A 34 0.89 20.50 6.98
C ARG A 34 0.29 19.11 7.16
N HIS A 35 -1.00 19.00 7.45
CA HIS A 35 -1.69 17.71 7.43
C HIS A 35 -1.43 17.03 6.07
N PRO A 36 -1.04 15.75 6.00
CA PRO A 36 -0.53 15.14 4.78
C PRO A 36 -1.49 15.28 3.58
N ALA A 37 -2.78 15.08 3.81
CA ALA A 37 -3.81 15.29 2.80
C ALA A 37 -3.86 16.75 2.28
N ASN A 38 -3.78 17.75 3.16
CA ASN A 38 -3.79 19.16 2.77
C ASN A 38 -2.50 19.59 2.08
N ALA A 39 -1.37 19.03 2.49
CA ALA A 39 -0.07 19.26 1.85
C ALA A 39 -0.05 18.71 0.41
N LEU A 40 -0.63 17.53 0.18
CA LEU A 40 -0.79 16.95 -1.15
C LEU A 40 -1.59 17.88 -2.08
N GLU A 41 -2.71 18.43 -1.59
CA GLU A 41 -3.53 19.38 -2.35
C GLU A 41 -2.74 20.62 -2.75
N GLN A 42 -2.03 21.24 -1.80
CA GLN A 42 -1.21 22.41 -2.08
C GLN A 42 -0.09 22.11 -3.09
N ILE A 43 0.52 20.93 -3.04
CA ILE A 43 1.52 20.51 -4.02
C ILE A 43 0.88 20.34 -5.41
N ALA A 44 -0.32 19.74 -5.48
CA ALA A 44 -1.04 19.57 -6.73
C ALA A 44 -1.47 20.91 -7.35
N GLU A 45 -1.89 21.87 -6.53
CA GLU A 45 -2.20 23.24 -6.96
C GLU A 45 -0.97 23.97 -7.49
N LYS A 46 0.16 23.91 -6.76
CA LYS A 46 1.39 24.64 -7.11
C LYS A 46 2.16 24.04 -8.29
N LEU A 47 2.26 22.72 -8.33
CA LEU A 47 3.16 22.00 -9.26
C LEU A 47 2.41 21.17 -10.32
N GLY A 48 1.09 21.09 -10.21
CA GLY A 48 0.23 20.31 -11.07
C GLY A 48 0.10 18.84 -10.62
N PRO A 49 -1.04 18.19 -10.94
CA PRO A 49 -1.32 16.81 -10.54
C PRO A 49 -0.27 15.78 -10.97
N SER A 50 0.42 16.01 -12.10
CA SER A 50 1.42 15.05 -12.59
C SER A 50 2.66 14.97 -11.69
N ARG A 51 3.08 16.09 -11.11
CA ARG A 51 4.21 16.14 -10.16
C ARG A 51 3.76 15.67 -8.78
N ALA A 52 2.58 16.10 -8.34
CA ALA A 52 1.99 15.62 -7.09
C ALA A 52 1.79 14.10 -7.08
N LEU A 53 1.39 13.50 -8.20
CA LEU A 53 1.24 12.05 -8.34
C LEU A 53 2.54 11.31 -8.03
N GLN A 54 3.71 11.84 -8.37
CA GLN A 54 4.98 11.19 -8.05
C GLN A 54 5.18 11.10 -6.53
N GLY A 55 5.01 12.20 -5.81
CA GLY A 55 5.11 12.22 -4.34
C GLY A 55 4.03 11.37 -3.68
N LEU A 56 2.80 11.41 -4.21
CA LEU A 56 1.71 10.55 -3.76
C LEU A 56 2.06 9.07 -3.87
N LYS A 57 2.65 8.63 -4.99
CA LYS A 57 3.09 7.23 -5.14
C LYS A 57 4.14 6.82 -4.09
N GLN A 58 4.99 7.75 -3.64
CA GLN A 58 5.93 7.50 -2.56
C GLN A 58 5.21 7.36 -1.22
N ALA A 59 4.30 8.28 -0.90
CA ALA A 59 3.49 8.20 0.32
C ALA A 59 2.66 6.88 0.39
N ILE A 60 2.05 6.48 -0.73
CA ILE A 60 1.32 5.21 -0.83
C ILE A 60 2.24 4.01 -0.59
N HIS A 61 3.45 4.06 -1.14
CA HIS A 61 4.46 3.03 -0.89
C HIS A 61 4.82 2.97 0.60
N ASP A 62 5.07 4.11 1.24
CA ASP A 62 5.39 4.19 2.66
C ASP A 62 4.25 3.65 3.54
N ILE A 63 2.98 3.91 3.18
CA ILE A 63 1.81 3.31 3.82
C ILE A 63 1.84 1.77 3.69
N VAL A 64 2.09 1.26 2.48
CA VAL A 64 2.18 -0.20 2.25
C VAL A 64 3.32 -0.83 3.05
N GLU A 65 4.46 -0.15 3.16
CA GLU A 65 5.60 -0.64 3.96
C GLU A 65 5.30 -0.60 5.47
N GLN A 66 4.83 0.54 5.97
CA GLN A 66 4.56 0.76 7.39
C GLN A 66 3.47 -0.18 7.91
N TYR A 67 2.40 -0.39 7.15
CA TYR A 67 1.24 -1.18 7.54
C TYR A 67 1.21 -2.58 6.91
N GLY A 68 2.33 -3.04 6.37
CA GLY A 68 2.45 -4.39 5.82
C GLY A 68 2.23 -5.50 6.86
N HIS A 69 2.43 -5.17 8.14
CA HIS A 69 2.35 -6.09 9.29
C HIS A 69 0.93 -6.30 9.83
N LEU A 70 -0.09 -5.60 9.30
CA LEU A 70 -1.47 -5.79 9.71
C LEU A 70 -1.91 -7.25 9.51
N SER A 71 -2.62 -7.81 10.48
CA SER A 71 -3.20 -9.14 10.41
C SER A 71 -4.33 -9.20 9.37
N GLY A 72 -4.70 -10.42 8.95
CA GLY A 72 -5.81 -10.61 8.00
C GLY A 72 -7.14 -9.99 8.49
N ASP A 73 -7.41 -10.02 9.80
CA ASP A 73 -8.61 -9.42 10.38
C ASP A 73 -8.60 -7.90 10.32
N GLU A 74 -7.44 -7.29 10.58
CA GLU A 74 -7.25 -5.83 10.49
C GLU A 74 -7.34 -5.35 9.04
N ILE A 75 -6.71 -6.08 8.11
CA ILE A 75 -6.80 -5.82 6.67
C ILE A 75 -8.28 -5.87 6.23
N ARG A 76 -9.04 -6.88 6.62
CA ARG A 76 -10.47 -6.98 6.26
C ARG A 76 -11.29 -5.81 6.80
N ARG A 77 -11.01 -5.32 8.01
CA ARG A 77 -11.69 -4.14 8.57
C ARG A 77 -11.36 -2.87 7.77
N VAL A 78 -10.08 -2.67 7.47
CA VAL A 78 -9.60 -1.53 6.66
C VAL A 78 -10.21 -1.56 5.25
N ASP A 79 -10.18 -2.73 4.60
CA ASP A 79 -10.73 -2.91 3.26
C ASP A 79 -12.25 -2.70 3.24
N THR A 80 -12.97 -3.18 4.25
CA THR A 80 -14.41 -2.94 4.38
C THR A 80 -14.72 -1.44 4.47
N ALA A 81 -13.95 -0.69 5.26
CA ALA A 81 -14.14 0.76 5.38
C ALA A 81 -13.86 1.49 4.06
N LEU A 82 -12.79 1.13 3.36
CA LEU A 82 -12.43 1.72 2.06
C LEU A 82 -13.47 1.38 0.98
N ALA A 83 -13.85 0.10 0.86
CA ALA A 83 -14.83 -0.36 -0.11
C ALA A 83 -16.20 0.27 0.14
N GLY A 84 -16.62 0.40 1.41
CA GLY A 84 -17.86 1.09 1.79
C GLY A 84 -17.92 2.56 1.35
N ASN A 85 -16.77 3.18 1.06
CA ASN A 85 -16.64 4.55 0.55
C ASN A 85 -16.34 4.61 -0.97
N GLY A 86 -16.41 3.48 -1.68
CA GLY A 86 -16.10 3.39 -3.10
C GLY A 86 -14.66 3.80 -3.43
N LEU A 87 -13.73 3.41 -2.55
CA LEU A 87 -12.30 3.65 -2.66
C LEU A 87 -11.56 2.36 -3.02
N LEU A 88 -10.31 2.50 -3.47
CA LEU A 88 -9.41 1.36 -3.54
C LEU A 88 -9.23 0.79 -2.13
N THR A 89 -9.30 -0.52 -2.01
CA THR A 89 -8.96 -1.24 -0.78
C THR A 89 -7.45 -1.22 -0.55
N PHE A 90 -7.02 -1.42 0.69
CA PHE A 90 -5.60 -1.51 1.02
C PHE A 90 -4.98 -2.74 0.34
N SER A 91 -5.71 -3.84 0.27
CA SER A 91 -5.27 -5.04 -0.47
C SER A 91 -5.08 -4.77 -1.96
N GLU A 92 -5.97 -4.00 -2.61
CA GLU A 92 -5.78 -3.58 -4.01
C GLU A 92 -4.57 -2.68 -4.18
N VAL A 93 -4.36 -1.72 -3.27
CA VAL A 93 -3.19 -0.84 -3.30
C VAL A 93 -1.91 -1.67 -3.14
N ARG A 94 -1.83 -2.58 -2.16
CA ARG A 94 -0.70 -3.52 -2.00
C ARG A 94 -0.44 -4.29 -3.29
N ARG A 95 -1.47 -4.81 -3.94
CA ARG A 95 -1.39 -5.55 -5.21
C ARG A 95 -0.94 -4.70 -6.41
N ARG A 96 -1.25 -3.41 -6.45
CA ARG A 96 -0.80 -2.52 -7.54
C ARG A 96 0.68 -2.16 -7.41
N TYR A 97 1.15 -1.99 -6.17
CA TYR A 97 2.56 -1.70 -5.88
C TYR A 97 3.43 -2.97 -5.77
N TRP A 98 2.81 -4.13 -5.95
CA TRP A 98 3.36 -5.48 -6.13
C TRP A 98 4.35 -5.67 -7.29
N SER A 99 4.53 -4.70 -8.19
CA SER A 99 5.54 -4.83 -9.25
C SER A 99 6.97 -5.01 -8.70
N LYS A 100 7.25 -4.50 -7.49
CA LYS A 100 8.48 -4.80 -6.73
C LYS A 100 8.51 -6.23 -6.15
N TYR A 101 7.37 -6.84 -5.84
CA TYR A 101 7.29 -8.24 -5.40
C TYR A 101 7.74 -9.22 -6.48
N ARG A 102 7.37 -9.02 -7.75
CA ARG A 102 7.90 -9.86 -8.84
C ARG A 102 9.42 -9.78 -8.92
N ALA A 103 10.04 -8.68 -8.48
CA ALA A 103 11.49 -8.62 -8.34
C ALA A 103 12.01 -9.43 -7.14
N VAL A 104 11.29 -9.46 -6.01
CA VAL A 104 11.61 -10.31 -4.84
C VAL A 104 11.47 -11.79 -5.18
N LEU A 105 10.36 -12.21 -5.80
CA LEU A 105 10.17 -13.59 -6.28
C LEU A 105 11.28 -14.01 -7.26
N ARG A 106 11.55 -13.18 -8.28
CA ARG A 106 12.64 -13.44 -9.24
C ARG A 106 14.01 -13.56 -8.58
N ARG A 107 14.24 -12.85 -7.48
CA ARG A 107 15.50 -12.91 -6.73
C ARG A 107 15.56 -14.07 -5.74
N GLY A 108 14.43 -14.68 -5.40
CA GLY A 108 14.34 -15.80 -4.47
C GLY A 108 14.85 -15.50 -3.05
N ILE A 109 14.87 -14.24 -2.63
CA ILE A 109 15.35 -13.83 -1.30
C ILE A 109 14.62 -12.58 -0.77
N ILE A 110 14.23 -12.63 0.50
CA ILE A 110 13.73 -11.49 1.28
C ILE A 110 14.93 -10.79 1.92
N ARG A 111 15.10 -9.49 1.67
CA ARG A 111 16.28 -8.73 2.14
C ARG A 111 16.02 -7.90 3.40
N ASN A 112 14.76 -7.61 3.71
CA ASN A 112 14.37 -6.70 4.78
C ASN A 112 12.98 -7.05 5.31
N GLU A 113 12.64 -6.47 6.46
CA GLU A 113 11.36 -6.68 7.14
C GLU A 113 10.18 -6.27 6.26
N THR A 114 10.33 -5.20 5.48
CA THR A 114 9.32 -4.77 4.51
C THR A 114 8.95 -5.89 3.53
N GLY A 115 9.94 -6.51 2.91
CA GLY A 115 9.72 -7.63 1.99
C GLY A 115 9.09 -8.84 2.68
N PHE A 116 9.44 -9.07 3.95
CA PHE A 116 8.85 -10.13 4.77
C PHE A 116 7.36 -9.90 5.03
N TYR A 117 6.99 -8.76 5.60
CA TYR A 117 5.58 -8.46 5.94
C TYR A 117 4.70 -8.33 4.69
N LEU A 118 5.27 -7.84 3.59
CA LEU A 118 4.59 -7.78 2.30
C LEU A 118 4.22 -9.19 1.80
N LEU A 119 5.16 -10.14 1.87
CA LEU A 119 4.94 -11.55 1.51
C LEU A 119 3.99 -12.26 2.48
N LYS A 120 4.15 -12.01 3.78
CA LYS A 120 3.35 -12.64 4.84
C LYS A 120 1.87 -12.26 4.73
N GLY A 121 1.56 -10.97 4.55
CA GLY A 121 0.17 -10.55 4.35
C GLY A 121 -0.49 -11.12 3.10
N ILE A 122 0.24 -11.71 2.15
CA ILE A 122 -0.32 -12.34 0.95
C ILE A 122 -0.40 -13.85 1.07
N ALA A 123 0.51 -14.47 1.83
CA ALA A 123 0.26 -15.80 2.34
C ALA A 123 -1.04 -15.83 3.17
N ASP A 124 -1.25 -14.80 3.99
CA ASP A 124 -2.39 -14.69 4.91
C ASP A 124 -3.69 -14.21 4.24
N ASP A 125 -3.60 -13.52 3.09
CA ASP A 125 -4.77 -13.11 2.32
C ASP A 125 -5.34 -14.29 1.51
N LEU A 126 -6.32 -14.98 2.09
CA LEU A 126 -7.03 -16.10 1.45
C LEU A 126 -7.92 -15.68 0.26
N THR A 127 -8.12 -14.39 0.03
CA THR A 127 -8.91 -13.86 -1.08
C THR A 127 -8.08 -13.51 -2.31
N SER A 128 -6.75 -13.59 -2.20
CA SER A 128 -5.86 -13.28 -3.33
C SER A 128 -5.91 -14.36 -4.41
N GLU A 129 -6.06 -13.97 -5.68
CA GLU A 129 -5.95 -14.83 -6.87
C GLU A 129 -4.49 -15.24 -7.19
N VAL A 130 -3.62 -15.34 -6.18
CA VAL A 130 -2.23 -15.75 -6.37
C VAL A 130 -2.20 -17.25 -6.71
N PRO A 131 -1.55 -17.66 -7.81
CA PRO A 131 -1.42 -19.07 -8.17
C PRO A 131 -0.79 -19.89 -7.04
N ASP A 132 -1.21 -21.14 -6.89
CA ASP A 132 -0.72 -22.04 -5.83
C ASP A 132 0.82 -22.19 -5.83
N GLU A 133 1.44 -22.19 -7.00
CA GLU A 133 2.90 -22.23 -7.16
C GLU A 133 3.58 -20.98 -6.59
N GLU A 134 3.02 -19.79 -6.83
CA GLU A 134 3.53 -18.54 -6.25
C GLU A 134 3.31 -18.52 -4.74
N ARG A 135 2.17 -19.05 -4.24
CA ARG A 135 1.92 -19.21 -2.79
C ARG A 135 2.96 -20.12 -2.11
N ALA A 136 3.28 -21.26 -2.71
CA ALA A 136 4.30 -22.17 -2.17
C ALA A 136 5.68 -21.51 -2.12
N LEU A 137 6.03 -20.75 -3.17
CA LEU A 137 7.28 -19.98 -3.21
C LEU A 137 7.31 -18.89 -2.12
N ILE A 138 6.22 -18.14 -1.95
CA ILE A 138 6.07 -17.14 -0.89
C ILE A 138 6.30 -17.78 0.49
N SER A 139 5.61 -18.89 0.78
CA SER A 139 5.75 -19.60 2.05
C SER A 139 7.20 -20.01 2.31
N THR A 140 7.88 -20.53 1.29
CA THR A 140 9.29 -20.94 1.39
C THR A 140 10.21 -19.76 1.71
N LEU A 141 9.99 -18.61 1.08
CA LEU A 141 10.78 -17.40 1.29
C LEU A 141 10.60 -16.82 2.70
N ILE A 142 9.37 -16.84 3.21
CA ILE A 142 9.02 -16.42 4.57
C ILE A 142 9.77 -17.29 5.58
N SER A 143 9.63 -18.62 5.49
CA SER A 143 10.30 -19.55 6.41
C SER A 143 11.82 -19.39 6.42
N ARG A 144 12.43 -19.17 5.24
CA ARG A 144 13.89 -18.95 5.14
C ARG A 144 14.32 -17.66 5.83
N TYR A 145 13.56 -16.58 5.69
CA TYR A 145 13.86 -15.31 6.33
C TYR A 145 13.71 -15.39 7.86
N GLU A 146 12.67 -16.07 8.34
CA GLU A 146 12.45 -16.30 9.79
C GLU A 146 13.60 -17.12 10.40
N ALA A 147 14.05 -18.19 9.73
CA ALA A 147 15.17 -19.03 10.18
C ALA A 147 16.55 -18.33 10.20
N HIS A 148 16.70 -17.18 9.55
CA HIS A 148 17.94 -16.38 9.58
C HIS A 148 17.88 -15.24 10.61
N ARG A 149 16.73 -15.02 11.25
CA ARG A 149 16.56 -14.03 12.33
C ARG A 149 16.60 -14.64 13.73
N SER A 150 16.54 -15.96 13.83
CA SER A 150 16.63 -16.75 15.07
C SER A 150 18.06 -17.04 15.49
#